data_AF-A0A5N6SL33-F1
#
_entry.id   AF-A0A5N6SL33-F1
#
_cell.length_a   1.000
_cell.length_b   1.000
_cell.length_c   1.000
_cell.angle_alpha   90.00
_cell.angle_beta   90.00
_cell.angle_gamma   90.00
#
_symmetry.space_group_name_H-M   'P 1'
#
loop_
_entity.id
_entity.type
_entity.pdbx_description
1 polymer ?
#
loop_
_entity_poly.entity_id
_entity_poly.type
_entity_poly.pdbx_seq_one_letter_code
_entity_poly.pdbx_strand_id
1 'polypeptide(L)'
;MASTDTQLSLNPHHHVVKIEGAREGSESHGEDLIAQLKAIPSDVTALRIEEETPSNKEWAILGSHFTNIQSLELDSGYNEDLNDKELPLHWPLKRCKLLSACGEVTRTPHIRQGRVSHLILLLTSGIRFEGPTSSELSKAHSQAIARGEAKADYITVEEGTPEERQIQITWIPELAGKWMNNKYKGKTEHQLEEENRPPPTINLRTLEILENDAIDTLCRMTLALPHLIGNLTSLNLRSTLCLDFRFLHESMIQHLLPQLSGLETLKLSIGEVFTDESRLLTLYQWLPPNISTLRFRGPASLAKSPEWDNWVQAFAERDFLPNLERLSFVLDLHYEPSDDSGRSKKLKTIPEHTLHEARAACEPLYEAVRNRGIVIERLYDEWSDECQILRQVDDRWLC
;
A
#
# COMPACT_ATOMS: atom_id res chain seq x y z
N MET A 1 6.15 33.37 -1.11
CA MET A 1 4.68 33.24 -0.93
C MET A 1 4.48 32.16 0.11
N ALA A 2 3.91 32.50 1.26
CA ALA A 2 3.78 31.58 2.39
C ALA A 2 2.76 30.49 2.06
N SER A 3 3.15 29.23 2.20
CA SER A 3 2.25 28.09 2.06
C SER A 3 1.25 28.10 3.21
N THR A 4 -0.02 28.31 2.91
CA THR A 4 -1.13 28.01 3.82
C THR A 4 -1.47 26.52 3.67
N ASP A 5 -0.51 25.65 3.98
CA ASP A 5 -0.81 24.24 4.20
C ASP A 5 -1.42 24.14 5.60
N THR A 6 -2.74 24.21 5.64
CA THR A 6 -3.50 23.77 6.81
C THR A 6 -3.13 22.30 7.00
N GLN A 7 -2.33 21.99 8.03
CA GLN A 7 -2.02 20.61 8.40
C GLN A 7 -3.36 19.88 8.61
N LEU A 8 -3.75 19.06 7.63
CA LEU A 8 -4.84 18.11 7.80
C LEU A 8 -4.44 17.19 8.95
N SER A 9 -5.31 17.06 9.95
CA SER A 9 -5.15 16.02 10.96
C SER A 9 -4.98 14.68 10.24
N LEU A 10 -3.97 13.90 10.63
CA LEU A 10 -3.80 12.53 10.14
C LEU A 10 -5.05 11.67 10.43
N ASN A 11 -5.75 12.03 11.52
CA ASN A 11 -6.97 11.39 12.01
C ASN A 11 -8.06 12.45 12.27
N PRO A 12 -8.77 12.91 11.23
CA PRO A 12 -9.96 13.73 11.44
C PRO A 12 -11.07 12.88 12.06
N HIS A 13 -12.02 13.50 12.74
CA HIS A 13 -13.21 12.78 13.23
C HIS A 13 -14.14 12.49 12.04
N HIS A 14 -14.19 11.25 11.58
CA HIS A 14 -15.07 10.86 10.47
C HIS A 14 -16.49 10.56 10.93
N HIS A 15 -17.46 11.07 10.17
CA HIS A 15 -18.81 10.54 10.23
C HIS A 15 -18.87 9.21 9.48
N VAL A 16 -19.52 8.23 10.08
CA VAL A 16 -19.61 6.87 9.53
C VAL A 16 -20.93 6.70 8.80
N VAL A 17 -20.87 6.13 7.60
CA VAL A 17 -22.01 5.66 6.82
C VAL A 17 -21.81 4.19 6.50
N LYS A 18 -22.84 3.37 6.72
CA LYS A 18 -22.83 1.95 6.41
C LYS A 18 -23.59 1.67 5.12
N ILE A 19 -22.99 0.86 4.26
CA ILE A 19 -23.54 0.50 2.96
C ILE A 19 -24.04 -0.95 3.03
N GLU A 20 -25.20 -1.21 2.43
CA GLU A 20 -25.81 -2.55 2.44
C GLU A 20 -25.36 -3.41 1.24
N GLY A 21 -24.70 -2.79 0.27
CA GLY A 21 -24.08 -3.46 -0.88
C GLY A 21 -24.98 -3.56 -2.11
N ALA A 22 -24.40 -4.04 -3.20
CA ALA A 22 -24.89 -3.89 -4.58
C ALA A 22 -26.08 -4.79 -4.98
N ARG A 23 -27.05 -5.05 -4.11
CA ARG A 23 -28.36 -5.58 -4.55
C ARG A 23 -29.20 -4.45 -5.14
N GLU A 24 -28.72 -3.85 -6.25
CA GLU A 24 -29.36 -2.74 -6.97
C GLU A 24 -30.78 -3.06 -7.49
N GLY A 25 -31.21 -4.32 -7.43
CA GLY A 25 -32.48 -4.81 -7.98
C GLY A 25 -33.73 -4.57 -7.12
N SER A 26 -33.62 -4.03 -5.90
CA SER A 26 -34.79 -3.69 -5.09
C SER A 26 -35.21 -2.23 -5.28
N GLU A 27 -36.52 -1.97 -5.33
CA GLU A 27 -37.05 -0.60 -5.40
C GLU A 27 -36.64 0.25 -4.18
N SER A 28 -36.40 -0.40 -3.04
CA SER A 28 -35.96 0.22 -1.77
C SER A 28 -34.45 0.41 -1.66
N HIS A 29 -33.65 0.06 -2.68
CA HIS A 29 -32.18 0.18 -2.61
C HIS A 29 -31.76 1.62 -2.30
N GLY A 30 -30.98 1.81 -1.23
CA GLY A 30 -30.53 3.14 -0.78
C GLY A 30 -31.50 3.91 0.14
N GLU A 31 -32.67 3.37 0.48
CA GLU A 31 -33.56 4.00 1.47
C GLU A 31 -32.93 4.07 2.87
N ASP A 32 -32.24 3.01 3.28
CA ASP A 32 -31.53 2.95 4.55
C ASP A 32 -30.35 3.92 4.59
N LEU A 33 -29.63 4.08 3.47
CA LEU A 33 -28.62 5.13 3.32
C LEU A 33 -29.24 6.52 3.49
N ILE A 34 -30.35 6.82 2.82
CA ILE A 34 -31.05 8.11 2.97
C ILE A 34 -31.49 8.33 4.42
N ALA A 35 -31.96 7.29 5.11
CA ALA A 35 -32.34 7.38 6.52
C ALA A 35 -31.14 7.73 7.42
N GLN A 36 -29.98 7.11 7.21
CA GLN A 36 -28.73 7.45 7.91
C GLN A 36 -28.33 8.92 7.68
N LEU A 37 -28.36 9.37 6.42
CA LEU A 37 -27.90 10.71 6.03
C LEU A 37 -28.73 11.85 6.65
N LYS A 38 -30.00 11.61 7.03
CA LYS A 38 -30.82 12.61 7.75
C LYS A 38 -30.22 13.04 9.09
N ALA A 39 -29.41 12.18 9.71
CA ALA A 39 -28.75 12.46 10.98
C ALA A 39 -27.35 13.07 10.82
N ILE A 40 -26.81 13.15 9.59
CA ILE A 40 -25.45 13.61 9.33
C ILE A 40 -25.51 14.95 8.59
N PRO A 41 -24.91 16.03 9.12
CA PRO A 41 -24.87 17.32 8.43
C PRO A 41 -24.22 17.21 7.03
N SER A 42 -24.69 17.99 6.07
CA SER A 42 -24.22 17.98 4.69
C SER A 42 -22.87 18.68 4.48
N ASP A 43 -22.42 19.45 5.46
CA ASP A 43 -21.21 20.28 5.45
C ASP A 43 -20.02 19.63 6.19
N VAL A 44 -20.17 18.38 6.62
CA VAL A 44 -19.06 17.60 7.21
C VAL A 44 -17.90 17.49 6.23
N THR A 45 -16.68 17.37 6.77
CA THR A 45 -15.45 17.35 5.98
C THR A 45 -14.77 15.99 5.93
N ALA A 46 -15.18 15.05 6.77
CA ALA A 46 -14.57 13.73 6.91
C ALA A 46 -15.65 12.65 6.95
N LEU A 47 -15.57 11.73 6.00
CA LEU A 47 -16.52 10.62 5.82
C LEU A 47 -15.77 9.28 5.83
N ARG A 48 -16.30 8.32 6.58
CA ARG A 48 -15.91 6.92 6.52
C ARG A 48 -17.09 6.10 6.02
N ILE A 49 -16.85 5.28 5.01
CA ILE A 49 -17.83 4.36 4.44
C ILE A 49 -17.40 2.94 4.82
N GLU A 50 -18.32 2.19 5.42
CA GLU A 50 -18.07 0.84 5.98
C GLU A 50 -19.03 -0.21 5.41
N GLU A 51 -18.72 -1.47 5.75
CA GLU A 51 -19.44 -2.72 5.45
C GLU A 51 -19.32 -3.15 3.98
N GLU A 52 -19.58 -2.23 3.04
CA GLU A 52 -19.59 -2.51 1.61
C GLU A 52 -19.17 -1.31 0.76
N THR A 53 -18.79 -1.60 -0.47
CA THR A 53 -18.51 -0.57 -1.49
C THR A 53 -19.83 0.03 -2.03
N PRO A 54 -19.96 1.38 -2.12
CA PRO A 54 -21.16 1.99 -2.68
C PRO A 54 -21.42 1.61 -4.15
N SER A 55 -22.67 1.30 -4.46
CA SER A 55 -23.19 1.23 -5.83
C SER A 55 -23.24 2.59 -6.50
N ASN A 56 -23.52 2.63 -7.81
CA ASN A 56 -23.64 3.89 -8.54
C ASN A 56 -24.79 4.77 -8.00
N LYS A 57 -25.89 4.15 -7.57
CA LYS A 57 -27.03 4.85 -6.94
C LYS A 57 -26.62 5.45 -5.59
N GLU A 58 -25.89 4.71 -4.78
CA GLU A 58 -25.45 5.16 -3.46
C GLU A 58 -24.40 6.27 -3.57
N TRP A 59 -23.47 6.18 -4.53
CA TRP A 59 -22.56 7.28 -4.85
C TRP A 59 -23.30 8.57 -5.22
N ALA A 60 -24.36 8.47 -6.03
CA ALA A 60 -25.18 9.62 -6.39
C ALA A 60 -25.91 10.24 -5.16
N ILE A 61 -26.42 9.39 -4.25
CA ILE A 61 -27.05 9.83 -3.00
C ILE A 61 -26.03 10.55 -2.11
N LEU A 62 -24.87 9.93 -1.87
CA LEU A 62 -23.78 10.49 -1.07
C LEU A 62 -23.29 11.82 -1.65
N GLY A 63 -23.06 11.85 -2.96
CA GLY A 63 -22.60 13.05 -3.68
C GLY A 63 -23.61 14.19 -3.64
N SER A 64 -24.91 13.89 -3.64
CA SER A 64 -25.96 14.91 -3.56
C SER A 64 -26.12 15.47 -2.14
N HIS A 65 -25.89 14.64 -1.12
CA HIS A 65 -26.03 15.04 0.28
C HIS A 65 -24.81 15.83 0.77
N PHE A 66 -23.60 15.33 0.53
CA PHE A 66 -22.39 15.96 1.05
C PHE A 66 -21.77 16.95 0.07
N THR A 67 -21.41 18.13 0.59
CA THR A 67 -20.94 19.26 -0.23
C THR A 67 -19.45 19.54 -0.09
N ASN A 68 -18.79 19.06 0.98
CA ASN A 68 -17.44 19.49 1.35
C ASN A 68 -16.56 18.36 1.92
N ILE A 69 -16.71 17.12 1.45
CA ILE A 69 -15.82 16.02 1.89
C ILE A 69 -14.38 16.32 1.44
N GLN A 70 -13.47 16.36 2.41
CA GLN A 70 -12.03 16.58 2.22
C GLN A 70 -11.22 15.34 2.61
N SER A 71 -11.70 14.52 3.54
CA SER A 71 -11.11 13.23 3.88
C SER A 71 -12.14 12.12 3.69
N LEU A 72 -11.77 11.10 2.91
CA LEU A 72 -12.58 9.91 2.69
C LEU A 72 -11.83 8.66 3.14
N GLU A 73 -12.49 7.79 3.90
CA GLU A 73 -12.04 6.43 4.17
C GLU A 73 -13.05 5.44 3.61
N LEU A 74 -12.57 4.48 2.81
CA LEU A 74 -13.37 3.40 2.24
C LEU A 74 -12.89 2.08 2.82
N ASP A 75 -13.77 1.41 3.56
CA ASP A 75 -13.57 0.09 4.13
C ASP A 75 -14.55 -0.88 3.45
N SER A 76 -14.08 -1.56 2.40
CA SER A 76 -14.92 -2.42 1.56
C SER A 76 -15.24 -3.77 2.20
N GLY A 77 -14.81 -4.00 3.44
CA GLY A 77 -15.05 -5.26 4.15
C GLY A 77 -14.45 -6.46 3.40
N TYR A 78 -15.28 -7.47 3.14
CA TYR A 78 -14.89 -8.66 2.38
C TYR A 78 -15.11 -8.51 0.87
N ASN A 79 -15.70 -7.41 0.42
CA ASN A 79 -15.90 -7.17 -0.99
C ASN A 79 -14.59 -6.69 -1.63
N GLU A 80 -14.14 -7.47 -2.60
CA GLU A 80 -12.96 -7.18 -3.39
C GLU A 80 -13.22 -6.08 -4.43
N ASP A 81 -14.48 -5.80 -4.78
CA ASP A 81 -14.85 -4.73 -5.71
C ASP A 81 -14.72 -3.34 -5.05
N LEU A 82 -14.19 -2.38 -5.81
CA LEU A 82 -13.94 -1.02 -5.37
C LEU A 82 -15.00 -0.02 -5.88
N ASN A 83 -15.70 -0.32 -6.99
CA ASN A 83 -16.71 0.53 -7.66
C ASN A 83 -16.52 2.06 -7.49
N ASP A 84 -15.29 2.57 -7.65
CA ASP A 84 -14.93 3.97 -7.34
C ASP A 84 -15.11 4.92 -8.53
N LYS A 85 -15.58 4.41 -9.67
CA LYS A 85 -15.76 5.21 -10.89
C LYS A 85 -16.70 6.39 -10.68
N GLU A 86 -17.79 6.19 -9.94
CA GLU A 86 -18.82 7.20 -9.70
C GLU A 86 -18.56 8.02 -8.42
N LEU A 87 -17.36 7.91 -7.83
CA LEU A 87 -16.97 8.70 -6.68
C LEU A 87 -17.11 10.20 -7.00
N PRO A 88 -17.84 10.99 -6.17
CA PRO A 88 -18.18 12.36 -6.51
C PRO A 88 -16.98 13.26 -6.80
N LEU A 89 -16.95 13.86 -7.99
CA LEU A 89 -15.84 14.70 -8.44
C LEU A 89 -15.89 16.14 -7.91
N HIS A 90 -17.05 16.61 -7.44
CA HIS A 90 -17.18 17.93 -6.83
C HIS A 90 -16.65 17.99 -5.40
N TRP A 91 -16.39 16.84 -4.77
CA TRP A 91 -15.79 16.82 -3.44
C TRP A 91 -14.34 17.31 -3.48
N PRO A 92 -13.96 18.28 -2.62
CA PRO A 92 -12.61 18.81 -2.54
C PRO A 92 -11.65 17.86 -1.79
N LEU A 93 -11.60 16.59 -2.19
CA LEU A 93 -10.82 15.55 -1.51
C LEU A 93 -9.33 15.90 -1.47
N LYS A 94 -8.78 15.86 -0.27
CA LYS A 94 -7.36 16.03 0.05
C LYS A 94 -6.73 14.72 0.52
N ARG A 95 -7.49 13.92 1.30
CA ARG A 95 -7.06 12.62 1.84
C ARG A 95 -8.02 11.53 1.38
N CYS A 96 -7.48 10.43 0.86
CA CYS A 96 -8.24 9.23 0.55
C CYS A 96 -7.52 8.01 1.15
N LYS A 97 -8.24 7.22 1.93
CA LYS A 97 -7.78 5.96 2.52
C LYS A 97 -8.62 4.82 1.97
N LEU A 98 -7.96 3.86 1.32
CA LEU A 98 -8.57 2.59 0.92
C LEU A 98 -8.11 1.53 1.91
N LEU A 99 -9.06 0.84 2.55
CA LEU A 99 -8.83 -0.21 3.51
C LEU A 99 -9.32 -1.54 2.95
N SER A 100 -8.48 -2.58 3.05
CA SER A 100 -8.81 -3.98 2.74
C SER A 100 -9.20 -4.30 1.29
N ALA A 101 -9.36 -3.31 0.42
CA ALA A 101 -9.69 -3.53 -0.98
C ALA A 101 -8.65 -4.43 -1.68
N CYS A 102 -9.12 -5.45 -2.40
CA CYS A 102 -8.29 -6.49 -2.96
C CYS A 102 -8.55 -6.70 -4.45
N GLY A 103 -7.50 -6.82 -5.24
CA GLY A 103 -7.57 -7.40 -6.57
C GLY A 103 -8.37 -6.62 -7.61
N GLU A 104 -8.87 -5.41 -7.35
CA GLU A 104 -9.64 -4.60 -8.30
C GLU A 104 -8.83 -3.44 -8.91
N VAL A 105 -9.33 -2.88 -10.01
CA VAL A 105 -8.75 -1.69 -10.66
C VAL A 105 -9.37 -0.40 -10.11
N THR A 106 -8.51 0.51 -9.65
CA THR A 106 -8.92 1.89 -9.32
C THR A 106 -9.38 2.61 -10.58
N ARG A 107 -10.53 3.26 -10.54
CA ARG A 107 -11.11 4.01 -11.67
C ARG A 107 -11.35 5.47 -11.36
N THR A 108 -11.32 5.87 -10.09
CA THR A 108 -11.58 7.25 -9.71
C THR A 108 -10.50 8.21 -10.21
N PRO A 109 -10.87 9.34 -10.84
CA PRO A 109 -9.93 10.42 -11.16
C PRO A 109 -9.20 10.96 -9.93
N HIS A 110 -9.78 10.86 -8.73
CA HIS A 110 -9.13 11.33 -7.51
C HIS A 110 -7.76 10.67 -7.26
N ILE A 111 -7.65 9.37 -7.59
CA ILE A 111 -6.42 8.60 -7.49
C ILE A 111 -5.65 8.66 -8.80
N ARG A 112 -6.28 8.31 -9.93
CA ARG A 112 -5.58 8.15 -11.22
C ARG A 112 -5.00 9.44 -11.78
N GLN A 113 -5.59 10.58 -11.44
CA GLN A 113 -5.09 11.91 -11.83
C GLN A 113 -4.41 12.61 -10.64
N GLY A 114 -4.22 11.94 -9.50
CA GLY A 114 -3.58 12.50 -8.31
C GLY A 114 -4.22 13.78 -7.81
N ARG A 115 -5.56 13.86 -7.77
CA ARG A 115 -6.28 15.06 -7.29
C ARG A 115 -6.22 15.19 -5.76
N VAL A 116 -6.10 14.06 -5.06
CA VAL A 116 -5.82 14.03 -3.62
C VAL A 116 -4.36 14.36 -3.35
N SER A 117 -4.07 15.00 -2.23
CA SER A 117 -2.69 15.28 -1.78
C SER A 117 -2.09 14.13 -0.98
N HIS A 118 -2.94 13.31 -0.35
CA HIS A 118 -2.55 12.20 0.51
C HIS A 118 -3.37 10.96 0.18
N LEU A 119 -2.70 9.91 -0.29
CA LEU A 119 -3.29 8.60 -0.57
C LEU A 119 -2.75 7.57 0.41
N ILE A 120 -3.64 6.83 1.05
CA ILE A 120 -3.32 5.74 1.97
C ILE A 120 -3.96 4.45 1.44
N LEU A 121 -3.16 3.41 1.28
CA LEU A 121 -3.55 2.06 0.93
C LEU A 121 -3.21 1.16 2.10
N LEU A 122 -4.18 0.86 2.95
CA LEU A 122 -4.00 0.11 4.19
C LEU A 122 -4.57 -1.30 4.03
N LEU A 123 -3.73 -2.32 4.21
CA LEU A 123 -4.09 -3.74 4.05
C LEU A 123 -4.71 -4.06 2.67
N THR A 124 -4.47 -3.23 1.65
CA THR A 124 -4.89 -3.54 0.28
C THR A 124 -4.00 -4.62 -0.31
N SER A 125 -4.52 -5.44 -1.22
CA SER A 125 -3.73 -6.50 -1.88
C SER A 125 -4.05 -6.57 -3.37
N GLY A 126 -3.06 -6.57 -4.26
CA GLY A 126 -3.30 -6.79 -5.70
C GLY A 126 -4.08 -5.67 -6.41
N ILE A 127 -4.23 -4.49 -5.78
CA ILE A 127 -4.86 -3.33 -6.39
C ILE A 127 -4.12 -2.93 -7.68
N ARG A 128 -4.91 -2.62 -8.72
CA ARG A 128 -4.44 -2.18 -10.03
C ARG A 128 -4.79 -0.72 -10.30
N PHE A 129 -4.01 -0.10 -11.18
CA PHE A 129 -4.17 1.31 -11.60
C PHE A 129 -4.41 1.45 -13.11
N GLU A 130 -4.62 0.31 -13.78
CA GLU A 130 -4.95 0.18 -15.18
C GLU A 130 -5.36 -1.26 -15.49
N GLY A 131 -5.86 -1.47 -16.71
CA GLY A 131 -6.23 -2.78 -17.21
C GLY A 131 -7.66 -3.17 -16.86
N PRO A 132 -8.00 -4.45 -17.09
CA PRO A 132 -9.34 -4.96 -16.88
C PRO A 132 -9.71 -5.06 -15.39
N THR A 133 -11.01 -4.92 -15.13
CA THR A 133 -11.65 -5.23 -13.84
C THR A 133 -11.61 -6.72 -13.55
N SER A 134 -11.84 -7.09 -12.29
CA SER A 134 -11.97 -8.50 -11.89
C SER A 134 -13.10 -9.21 -12.64
N SER A 135 -14.23 -8.51 -12.88
CA SER A 135 -15.35 -9.02 -13.68
C SER A 135 -14.96 -9.25 -15.15
N GLU A 136 -14.23 -8.31 -15.77
CA GLU A 136 -13.75 -8.45 -17.14
C GLU A 136 -12.73 -9.59 -17.28
N LEU A 137 -11.81 -9.73 -16.32
CA LEU A 137 -10.86 -10.85 -16.26
C LEU A 137 -11.58 -12.20 -16.13
N SER A 138 -12.56 -12.28 -15.22
CA SER A 138 -13.35 -13.50 -15.00
C SER A 138 -14.11 -13.90 -16.26
N LYS A 139 -14.80 -12.94 -16.87
CA LYS A 139 -15.56 -13.16 -18.11
C LYS A 139 -14.65 -13.63 -19.25
N ALA A 140 -13.50 -12.98 -19.44
CA ALA A 140 -12.55 -13.37 -20.47
C ALA A 140 -12.00 -14.80 -20.22
N HIS A 141 -11.74 -15.16 -18.97
CA HIS A 141 -11.29 -16.49 -18.59
C HIS A 141 -12.35 -17.57 -18.83
N SER A 142 -13.61 -17.33 -18.42
CA SER A 142 -14.72 -18.26 -18.71
C SER A 142 -14.91 -18.48 -20.21
N GLN A 143 -14.77 -17.43 -21.02
CA GLN A 143 -14.83 -17.54 -22.48
C GLN A 143 -13.64 -18.31 -23.06
N ALA A 144 -12.43 -18.15 -22.52
CA ALA A 144 -11.25 -18.91 -22.93
C ALA A 144 -11.38 -20.41 -22.59
N ILE A 145 -11.96 -20.75 -21.43
CA ILE A 145 -12.31 -22.13 -21.06
C ILE A 145 -13.29 -22.71 -22.07
N ALA A 146 -14.36 -21.97 -22.40
CA ALA A 146 -15.37 -22.42 -23.37
C ALA A 146 -14.79 -22.66 -24.77
N ARG A 147 -13.73 -21.95 -25.16
CA ARG A 147 -12.99 -22.16 -26.42
C ARG A 147 -11.92 -23.25 -26.33
N GLY A 148 -11.63 -23.80 -25.14
CA GLY A 148 -10.56 -24.78 -24.92
C GLY A 148 -9.15 -24.19 -24.85
N GLU A 149 -9.01 -22.87 -24.69
CA GLU A 149 -7.74 -22.15 -24.62
C GLU A 149 -7.17 -22.07 -23.20
N ALA A 150 -8.00 -22.30 -22.18
CA ALA A 150 -7.63 -22.30 -20.78
C ALA A 150 -8.25 -23.51 -20.05
N LYS A 151 -7.62 -23.92 -18.94
CA LYS A 151 -8.15 -24.96 -18.05
C LYS A 151 -9.04 -24.31 -16.99
N ALA A 152 -10.13 -25.00 -16.65
CA ALA A 152 -10.92 -24.68 -15.48
C ALA A 152 -10.29 -25.33 -14.25
N ASP A 153 -10.16 -24.56 -13.17
CA ASP A 153 -9.70 -25.06 -11.88
C ASP A 153 -10.92 -25.33 -10.97
N TYR A 154 -10.83 -26.41 -10.19
CA TYR A 154 -11.91 -26.84 -9.30
C TYR A 154 -11.35 -27.16 -7.92
N ILE A 155 -12.14 -26.88 -6.90
CA ILE A 155 -11.99 -27.50 -5.58
C ILE A 155 -13.09 -28.51 -5.36
N THR A 156 -12.74 -29.61 -4.71
CA THR A 156 -13.72 -30.58 -4.22
C THR A 156 -14.11 -30.17 -2.80
N VAL A 157 -15.41 -29.98 -2.58
CA VAL A 157 -16.00 -29.70 -1.28
C VAL A 157 -16.64 -30.97 -0.77
N GLU A 158 -16.47 -31.25 0.54
CA GLU A 158 -17.02 -32.44 1.21
C GLU A 158 -16.56 -33.76 0.57
N GLU A 159 -15.27 -33.81 0.20
CA GLU A 159 -14.64 -34.98 -0.44
C GLU A 159 -14.85 -36.26 0.38
N GLY A 160 -15.31 -37.33 -0.29
CA GLY A 160 -15.58 -38.63 0.33
C GLY A 160 -16.94 -38.74 1.04
N THR A 161 -17.80 -37.73 0.93
CA THR A 161 -19.17 -37.75 1.50
C THR A 161 -20.25 -37.83 0.40
N PRO A 162 -21.50 -38.22 0.73
CA PRO A 162 -22.62 -38.14 -0.22
C PRO A 162 -22.90 -36.74 -0.79
N GLU A 163 -22.44 -35.69 -0.12
CA GLU A 163 -22.61 -34.29 -0.49
C GLU A 163 -21.46 -33.73 -1.37
N GLU A 164 -20.48 -34.57 -1.73
CA GLU A 164 -19.30 -34.19 -2.52
C GLU A 164 -19.70 -33.44 -3.80
N ARG A 165 -19.09 -32.26 -3.98
CA ARG A 165 -19.30 -31.44 -5.18
C ARG A 165 -18.06 -30.68 -5.59
N GLN A 166 -17.95 -30.42 -6.88
CA GLN A 166 -16.89 -29.56 -7.41
C GLN A 166 -17.39 -28.12 -7.53
N ILE A 167 -16.55 -27.18 -7.08
CA ILE A 167 -16.76 -25.75 -7.26
C ILE A 167 -15.65 -25.22 -8.16
N GLN A 168 -16.03 -24.61 -9.28
CA GLN A 168 -15.06 -23.95 -10.15
C GLN A 168 -14.52 -22.71 -9.45
N ILE A 169 -13.20 -22.54 -9.43
CA ILE A 169 -12.52 -21.37 -8.89
C ILE A 169 -11.95 -20.53 -10.02
N THR A 170 -12.00 -19.21 -9.87
CA THR A 170 -11.25 -18.27 -10.71
C THR A 170 -10.26 -17.50 -9.84
N TRP A 171 -8.97 -17.70 -10.08
CA TRP A 171 -7.90 -17.01 -9.36
C TRP A 171 -7.59 -15.66 -10.01
N ILE A 172 -8.28 -14.60 -9.59
CA ILE A 172 -8.09 -13.22 -10.13
C ILE A 172 -6.62 -12.77 -10.13
N PRO A 173 -5.83 -12.96 -9.05
CA PRO A 173 -4.42 -12.57 -9.05
C PRO A 173 -3.61 -13.18 -10.19
N GLU A 174 -3.84 -14.46 -10.52
CA GLU A 174 -3.12 -15.10 -11.63
C GLU A 174 -3.50 -14.50 -12.98
N LEU A 175 -4.79 -14.22 -13.20
CA LEU A 175 -5.27 -13.62 -14.44
C LEU A 175 -4.72 -12.20 -14.61
N ALA A 176 -4.74 -11.40 -13.54
CA ALA A 176 -4.14 -10.08 -13.50
C ALA A 176 -2.62 -10.12 -13.76
N GLY A 177 -1.90 -11.06 -13.12
CA GLY A 177 -0.48 -11.28 -13.33
C GLY A 177 -0.14 -11.68 -14.77
N LYS A 178 -0.94 -12.58 -15.38
CA LYS A 178 -0.80 -12.94 -16.80
C LYS A 178 -1.03 -11.73 -17.71
N TRP A 179 -2.06 -10.93 -17.45
CA TRP A 179 -2.33 -9.70 -18.21
C TRP A 179 -1.17 -8.71 -18.12
N MET A 180 -0.68 -8.41 -16.92
CA MET A 180 0.46 -7.50 -16.72
C MET A 180 1.71 -7.99 -17.43
N ASN A 181 2.03 -9.29 -17.30
CA ASN A 181 3.17 -9.87 -18.00
C ASN A 181 3.04 -9.71 -19.52
N ASN A 182 1.88 -9.97 -20.10
CA ASN A 182 1.63 -9.75 -21.53
C ASN A 182 1.76 -8.27 -21.93
N LYS A 183 1.38 -7.35 -21.04
CA LYS A 183 1.48 -5.91 -21.30
C LYS A 183 2.93 -5.43 -21.27
N TYR A 184 3.73 -5.84 -20.28
CA TYR A 184 5.03 -5.23 -19.98
C TYR A 184 6.24 -6.04 -20.44
N LYS A 185 6.15 -7.38 -20.46
CA LYS A 185 7.31 -8.24 -20.73
C LYS A 185 7.81 -8.05 -22.16
N GLY A 186 9.10 -7.71 -22.31
CA GLY A 186 9.78 -7.61 -23.60
C GLY A 186 9.46 -6.35 -24.42
N LYS A 187 8.82 -5.33 -23.82
CA LYS A 187 8.56 -4.04 -24.48
C LYS A 187 9.52 -2.96 -23.97
N THR A 188 10.16 -2.26 -24.90
CA THR A 188 11.11 -1.16 -24.62
C THR A 188 10.41 0.19 -24.41
N GLU A 189 9.20 0.37 -24.95
CA GLU A 189 8.38 1.56 -24.73
C GLU A 189 7.08 1.20 -24.01
N HIS A 190 6.82 1.87 -22.90
CA HIS A 190 5.60 1.73 -22.13
C HIS A 190 4.64 2.85 -22.52
N GLN A 191 3.63 2.51 -23.32
CA GLN A 191 2.54 3.42 -23.62
C GLN A 191 1.55 3.41 -22.45
N LEU A 192 1.36 4.58 -21.85
CA LEU A 192 0.34 4.79 -20.82
C LEU A 192 -1.05 4.69 -21.45
N GLU A 193 -2.00 4.10 -20.71
CA GLU A 193 -3.42 4.18 -21.05
C GLU A 193 -3.84 5.66 -21.16
N GLU A 194 -4.78 5.97 -22.06
CA GLU A 194 -5.22 7.35 -22.29
C GLU A 194 -5.71 8.03 -21.01
N GLU A 195 -6.44 7.29 -20.18
CA GLU A 195 -6.96 7.70 -18.88
C GLU A 195 -5.87 7.92 -17.82
N ASN A 196 -4.65 7.39 -18.04
CA ASN A 196 -3.49 7.53 -17.16
C ASN A 196 -2.50 8.60 -17.64
N ARG A 197 -2.86 9.36 -18.68
CA ARG A 197 -2.02 10.49 -19.12
C ARG A 197 -1.92 11.54 -18.02
N PRO A 198 -0.75 12.17 -17.83
CA PRO A 198 -0.57 13.17 -16.79
C PRO A 198 -1.57 14.33 -16.96
N PRO A 199 -2.32 14.70 -15.92
CA PRO A 199 -3.16 15.88 -15.93
C PRO A 199 -2.32 17.16 -15.83
N PRO A 200 -2.89 18.36 -16.12
CA PRO A 200 -2.17 19.62 -15.99
C PRO A 200 -1.67 19.92 -14.57
N THR A 201 -2.34 19.38 -13.56
CA THR A 201 -2.04 19.59 -12.14
C THR A 201 -2.06 18.26 -11.40
N ILE A 202 -1.01 17.98 -10.63
CA ILE A 202 -0.89 16.79 -9.79
C ILE A 202 -0.72 17.25 -8.34
N ASN A 203 -1.68 16.89 -7.50
CA ASN A 203 -1.72 17.28 -6.09
C ASN A 203 -1.08 16.23 -5.18
N LEU A 204 -1.00 14.97 -5.60
CA LEU A 204 -0.48 13.88 -4.77
C LEU A 204 0.97 14.14 -4.35
N ARG A 205 1.20 14.25 -3.04
CA ARG A 205 2.52 14.47 -2.42
C ARG A 205 2.89 13.37 -1.43
N THR A 206 1.89 12.81 -0.75
CA THR A 206 2.08 11.78 0.27
C THR A 206 1.40 10.50 -0.16
N LEU A 207 2.19 9.42 -0.22
CA LEU A 207 1.70 8.07 -0.48
C LEU A 207 2.07 7.16 0.68
N GLU A 208 1.10 6.42 1.19
CA GLU A 208 1.31 5.40 2.21
C GLU A 208 0.73 4.07 1.73
N ILE A 209 1.54 3.01 1.75
CA ILE A 209 1.12 1.66 1.38
C ILE A 209 1.57 0.71 2.48
N LEU A 210 0.59 0.05 3.12
CA LEU A 210 0.77 -0.57 4.42
C LEU A 210 0.31 -2.02 4.42
N GLU A 211 1.29 -2.93 4.48
CA GLU A 211 1.20 -4.39 4.45
C GLU A 211 0.56 -4.99 3.19
N ASN A 212 0.38 -6.32 3.23
CA ASN A 212 -0.19 -7.21 2.22
C ASN A 212 0.58 -7.29 0.89
N ASP A 213 0.83 -6.21 0.18
CA ASP A 213 1.70 -6.25 -1.01
C ASP A 213 2.25 -4.84 -1.33
N ALA A 214 2.74 -4.16 -0.30
CA ALA A 214 3.02 -2.74 -0.37
C ALA A 214 4.05 -2.36 -1.44
N ILE A 215 5.13 -3.13 -1.58
CA ILE A 215 6.19 -2.90 -2.56
C ILE A 215 5.67 -3.22 -3.97
N ASP A 216 4.93 -4.31 -4.10
CA ASP A 216 4.32 -4.77 -5.34
C ASP A 216 3.28 -3.75 -5.86
N THR A 217 2.46 -3.20 -4.96
CA THR A 217 1.52 -2.11 -5.25
C THR A 217 2.24 -0.86 -5.72
N LEU A 218 3.32 -0.43 -5.04
CA LEU A 218 4.11 0.73 -5.48
C LEU A 218 4.66 0.51 -6.90
N CYS A 219 5.18 -0.69 -7.18
CA CYS A 219 5.73 -1.04 -8.47
C CYS A 219 4.65 -1.01 -9.57
N ARG A 220 3.47 -1.58 -9.32
CA ARG A 220 2.32 -1.50 -10.25
C ARG A 220 1.86 -0.05 -10.48
N MET A 221 1.78 0.75 -9.41
CA MET A 221 1.42 2.16 -9.53
C MET A 221 2.45 2.94 -10.33
N THR A 222 3.73 2.63 -10.19
CA THR A 222 4.81 3.25 -10.97
C THR A 222 4.67 2.98 -12.46
N LEU A 223 4.40 1.72 -12.83
CA LEU A 223 4.23 1.35 -14.24
C LEU A 223 3.02 2.04 -14.87
N ALA A 224 1.91 2.12 -14.12
CA ALA A 224 0.65 2.65 -14.60
C ALA A 224 0.56 4.19 -14.55
N LEU A 225 1.14 4.80 -13.52
CA LEU A 225 0.99 6.20 -13.13
C LEU A 225 2.35 6.82 -12.73
N PRO A 226 3.37 6.79 -13.60
CA PRO A 226 4.73 7.23 -13.26
C PRO A 226 4.80 8.71 -12.85
N HIS A 227 3.92 9.54 -13.44
CA HIS A 227 3.83 10.97 -13.14
C HIS A 227 3.36 11.26 -11.70
N LEU A 228 2.58 10.37 -11.10
CA LEU A 228 2.17 10.51 -9.70
C LEU A 228 3.30 10.13 -8.75
N ILE A 229 3.97 9.02 -9.04
CA ILE A 229 5.07 8.51 -8.23
C ILE A 229 6.27 9.47 -8.27
N GLY A 230 6.60 10.02 -9.43
CA GLY A 230 7.66 11.03 -9.56
C GLY A 230 7.36 12.37 -8.88
N ASN A 231 6.11 12.62 -8.46
CA ASN A 231 5.66 13.86 -7.84
C ASN A 231 5.61 13.80 -6.30
N LEU A 232 5.91 12.63 -5.72
CA LEU A 232 5.89 12.40 -4.27
C LEU A 232 7.01 13.15 -3.56
N THR A 233 6.67 13.73 -2.42
CA THR A 233 7.64 14.29 -1.45
C THR A 233 7.71 13.43 -0.18
N SER A 234 6.67 12.64 0.11
CA SER A 234 6.63 11.71 1.24
C SER A 234 6.12 10.34 0.81
N LEU A 235 6.84 9.30 1.22
CA LEU A 235 6.50 7.90 0.97
C LEU A 235 6.64 7.08 2.25
N ASN A 236 5.57 6.37 2.61
CA ASN A 236 5.58 5.36 3.67
C ASN A 236 5.29 3.99 3.07
N LEU A 237 6.27 3.10 3.08
CA LEU A 237 6.11 1.71 2.68
C LEU A 237 6.30 0.83 3.91
N ARG A 238 5.28 0.03 4.21
CA ARG A 238 5.34 -0.99 5.24
C ARG A 238 5.06 -2.36 4.63
N SER A 239 6.04 -3.25 4.70
CA SER A 239 5.99 -4.62 4.20
C SER A 239 6.68 -5.52 5.22
N THR A 240 5.98 -5.83 6.31
CA THR A 240 6.55 -6.64 7.42
C THR A 240 5.92 -8.03 7.53
N LEU A 241 4.80 -8.27 6.85
CA LEU A 241 4.10 -9.57 6.83
C LEU A 241 4.57 -10.56 5.75
N CYS A 242 5.58 -10.22 4.94
CA CYS A 242 6.15 -11.10 3.90
C CYS A 242 5.12 -11.56 2.84
N LEU A 243 4.25 -10.65 2.39
CA LEU A 243 3.19 -10.95 1.42
C LEU A 243 3.42 -10.34 0.01
N ASP A 244 4.57 -9.68 -0.19
CA ASP A 244 4.98 -9.01 -1.43
C ASP A 244 5.51 -9.93 -2.55
N PHE A 245 5.72 -9.36 -3.75
CA PHE A 245 6.32 -9.98 -4.94
C PHE A 245 5.54 -11.15 -5.55
N ARG A 246 4.21 -11.08 -5.50
CA ARG A 246 3.33 -12.03 -6.20
C ARG A 246 3.18 -11.70 -7.69
N PHE A 247 3.31 -10.43 -8.05
CA PHE A 247 3.01 -9.94 -9.39
C PHE A 247 4.22 -9.47 -10.16
N LEU A 248 5.16 -8.78 -9.48
CA LEU A 248 6.32 -8.16 -10.11
C LEU A 248 7.61 -8.70 -9.50
N HIS A 249 8.69 -8.60 -10.27
CA HIS A 249 9.99 -9.07 -9.83
C HIS A 249 10.59 -8.09 -8.82
N GLU A 250 11.12 -8.62 -7.72
CA GLU A 250 11.75 -7.89 -6.62
C GLU A 250 12.90 -6.96 -7.03
N SER A 251 13.52 -7.15 -8.20
CA SER A 251 14.51 -6.20 -8.71
C SER A 251 13.92 -4.85 -9.12
N MET A 252 12.60 -4.72 -9.29
CA MET A 252 11.99 -3.47 -9.72
C MET A 252 12.16 -2.37 -8.68
N ILE A 253 12.00 -2.68 -7.39
CA ILE A 253 12.12 -1.68 -6.32
C ILE A 253 13.54 -1.10 -6.24
N GLN A 254 14.56 -1.93 -6.50
CA GLN A 254 15.97 -1.52 -6.56
C GLN A 254 16.21 -0.44 -7.63
N HIS A 255 15.49 -0.49 -8.76
CA HIS A 255 15.60 0.52 -9.81
C HIS A 255 14.71 1.73 -9.54
N LEU A 256 13.55 1.52 -8.89
CA LEU A 256 12.55 2.55 -8.67
C LEU A 256 12.98 3.57 -7.61
N LEU A 257 13.34 3.11 -6.40
CA LEU A 257 13.60 4.02 -5.27
C LEU A 257 14.66 5.09 -5.59
N PRO A 258 15.80 4.78 -6.25
CA PRO A 258 16.81 5.79 -6.59
C PRO A 258 16.30 6.89 -7.52
N GLN A 259 15.25 6.63 -8.30
CA GLN A 259 14.70 7.59 -9.27
C GLN A 259 13.76 8.62 -8.61
N LEU A 260 13.37 8.42 -7.35
CA LEU A 260 12.49 9.33 -6.60
C LEU A 260 13.26 10.56 -6.08
N SER A 261 13.86 11.31 -6.99
CA SER A 261 14.73 12.45 -6.69
C SER A 261 14.03 13.63 -6.01
N GLY A 262 12.70 13.72 -6.09
CA GLY A 262 11.89 14.71 -5.38
C GLY A 262 11.45 14.28 -3.98
N LEU A 263 11.78 13.05 -3.54
CA LEU A 263 11.35 12.54 -2.25
C LEU A 263 12.19 13.14 -1.12
N GLU A 264 11.52 13.72 -0.12
CA GLU A 264 12.13 14.34 1.05
C GLU A 264 12.02 13.44 2.29
N THR A 265 10.88 12.75 2.44
CA THR A 265 10.61 11.87 3.58
C THR A 265 10.36 10.44 3.10
N LEU A 266 11.16 9.51 3.62
CA LEU A 266 10.98 8.07 3.41
C LEU A 266 10.79 7.37 4.76
N LYS A 267 9.62 6.76 4.95
CA LYS A 267 9.38 5.77 6.01
C LYS A 267 9.35 4.38 5.37
N LEU A 268 10.22 3.51 5.83
CA LEU A 268 10.48 2.21 5.24
C LEU A 268 10.54 1.16 6.35
N SER A 269 9.45 0.40 6.48
CA SER A 269 9.37 -0.75 7.38
C SER A 269 9.38 -2.02 6.54
N ILE A 270 10.54 -2.68 6.41
CA ILE A 270 10.73 -3.82 5.51
C ILE A 270 11.16 -5.06 6.31
N GLY A 271 10.44 -6.16 6.11
CA GLY A 271 10.73 -7.47 6.65
C GLY A 271 11.65 -8.34 5.79
N GLU A 272 11.69 -9.64 6.09
CA GLU A 272 12.37 -10.64 5.26
C GLU A 272 11.49 -11.05 4.07
N VAL A 273 11.18 -10.07 3.22
CA VAL A 273 10.19 -10.17 2.13
C VAL A 273 10.78 -10.60 0.78
N PHE A 274 12.09 -10.41 0.60
CA PHE A 274 12.79 -10.76 -0.64
C PHE A 274 13.05 -12.26 -0.74
N THR A 275 12.87 -12.81 -1.93
CA THR A 275 13.30 -14.18 -2.25
C THR A 275 14.83 -14.25 -2.32
N ASP A 276 15.46 -13.26 -2.96
CA ASP A 276 16.91 -13.10 -2.89
C ASP A 276 17.28 -12.29 -1.64
N GLU A 277 17.74 -12.98 -0.60
CA GLU A 277 18.05 -12.35 0.69
C GLU A 277 19.14 -11.26 0.56
N SER A 278 20.02 -11.33 -0.45
CA SER A 278 21.06 -10.31 -0.70
C SER A 278 20.48 -8.92 -1.00
N ARG A 279 19.23 -8.86 -1.45
CA ARG A 279 18.51 -7.61 -1.70
C ARG A 279 18.29 -6.80 -0.44
N LEU A 280 17.88 -7.45 0.64
CA LEU A 280 17.72 -6.77 1.92
C LEU A 280 19.07 -6.25 2.43
N LEU A 281 20.13 -7.04 2.25
CA LEU A 281 21.47 -6.72 2.72
C LEU A 281 22.06 -5.48 2.02
N THR A 282 21.69 -5.25 0.77
CA THR A 282 22.20 -4.14 -0.06
C THR A 282 21.21 -2.98 -0.23
N LEU A 283 20.09 -3.00 0.50
CA LEU A 283 18.99 -2.05 0.34
C LEU A 283 19.42 -0.58 0.51
N TYR A 284 20.39 -0.29 1.39
CA TYR A 284 20.91 1.07 1.60
C TYR A 284 21.39 1.74 0.31
N GLN A 285 21.86 0.95 -0.67
CA GLN A 285 22.37 1.45 -1.95
C GLN A 285 21.24 2.00 -2.85
N TRP A 286 19.99 1.69 -2.53
CA TRP A 286 18.84 2.03 -3.38
C TRP A 286 18.01 3.16 -2.78
N LEU A 287 18.44 3.73 -1.66
CA LEU A 287 17.72 4.82 -1.03
C LEU A 287 17.68 6.04 -1.96
N PRO A 288 16.56 6.78 -2.02
CA PRO A 288 16.47 7.97 -2.84
C PRO A 288 17.49 9.02 -2.36
N PRO A 289 18.22 9.67 -3.28
CA PRO A 289 19.43 10.43 -2.93
C PRO A 289 19.17 11.72 -2.15
N ASN A 290 17.98 12.30 -2.24
CA ASN A 290 17.68 13.65 -1.74
C ASN A 290 16.83 13.68 -0.47
N ILE A 291 16.62 12.54 0.19
CA ILE A 291 15.80 12.50 1.42
C ILE A 291 16.46 13.31 2.54
N SER A 292 15.64 14.11 3.23
CA SER A 292 16.02 14.83 4.44
C SER A 292 15.58 14.10 5.71
N THR A 293 14.60 13.20 5.59
CA THR A 293 14.10 12.39 6.70
C THR A 293 14.04 10.93 6.29
N LEU A 294 14.74 10.06 7.02
CA LEU A 294 14.66 8.61 6.87
C LEU A 294 14.15 7.97 8.15
N ARG A 295 13.09 7.16 8.04
CA ARG A 295 12.59 6.31 9.11
C ARG A 295 12.65 4.86 8.68
N PHE A 296 13.70 4.15 9.07
CA PHE A 296 13.94 2.77 8.71
C PHE A 296 13.61 1.81 9.85
N ARG A 297 12.84 0.76 9.56
CA ARG A 297 12.59 -0.37 10.44
C ARG A 297 12.84 -1.67 9.69
N GLY A 298 13.73 -2.51 10.21
CA GLY A 298 14.15 -3.75 9.57
C GLY A 298 14.25 -4.94 10.52
N PRO A 299 14.63 -6.13 10.01
CA PRO A 299 14.86 -7.29 10.84
C PRO A 299 16.19 -7.24 11.57
N ALA A 300 16.19 -7.78 12.79
CA ALA A 300 17.40 -7.91 13.62
C ALA A 300 18.49 -8.78 12.98
N SER A 301 18.13 -9.67 12.05
CA SER A 301 19.07 -10.48 11.26
C SER A 301 20.02 -9.61 10.42
N LEU A 302 19.60 -8.41 10.00
CA LEU A 302 20.41 -7.49 9.22
C LEU A 302 21.69 -7.06 9.96
N ALA A 303 21.63 -6.91 11.29
CA ALA A 303 22.78 -6.57 12.12
C ALA A 303 23.86 -7.67 12.19
N LYS A 304 23.51 -8.90 11.80
CA LYS A 304 24.41 -10.06 11.76
C LYS A 304 24.91 -10.37 10.35
N SER A 305 24.52 -9.54 9.38
CA SER A 305 24.88 -9.67 7.97
C SER A 305 26.36 -9.41 7.74
N PRO A 306 27.02 -10.12 6.80
CA PRO A 306 28.36 -9.76 6.34
C PRO A 306 28.44 -8.36 5.70
N GLU A 307 27.31 -7.81 5.26
CA GLU A 307 27.21 -6.48 4.66
C GLU A 307 26.93 -5.38 5.69
N TRP A 308 26.79 -5.69 6.98
CA TRP A 308 26.42 -4.70 8.00
C TRP A 308 27.43 -3.55 8.11
N ASP A 309 28.73 -3.86 8.02
CA ASP A 309 29.77 -2.84 8.05
C ASP A 309 29.65 -1.86 6.88
N ASN A 310 29.11 -2.31 5.73
CA ASN A 310 28.86 -1.44 4.58
C ASN A 310 27.69 -0.46 4.83
N TRP A 311 26.68 -0.86 5.62
CA TRP A 311 25.65 0.07 6.10
C TRP A 311 26.28 1.14 6.98
N VAL A 312 27.06 0.74 7.98
CA VAL A 312 27.72 1.67 8.91
C VAL A 312 28.62 2.65 8.14
N GLN A 313 29.41 2.14 7.18
CA GLN A 313 30.29 2.97 6.36
C GLN A 313 29.49 3.94 5.49
N ALA A 314 28.45 3.48 4.79
CA ALA A 314 27.63 4.35 3.94
C ALA A 314 27.04 5.50 4.77
N PHE A 315 26.46 5.22 5.94
CA PHE A 315 25.90 6.27 6.79
C PHE A 315 26.97 7.23 7.37
N ALA A 316 28.23 6.83 7.44
CA ALA A 316 29.34 7.72 7.81
C ALA A 316 29.78 8.66 6.67
N GLU A 317 29.57 8.28 5.41
CA GLU A 317 30.00 9.05 4.25
C GLU A 317 29.10 10.26 4.02
N ARG A 318 29.71 11.44 3.83
CA ARG A 318 28.96 12.70 3.61
C ARG A 318 28.23 12.75 2.28
N ASP A 319 28.75 12.06 1.28
CA ASP A 319 28.15 12.00 -0.06
C ASP A 319 26.97 11.01 -0.12
N PHE A 320 26.85 10.12 0.87
CA PHE A 320 25.72 9.23 1.03
C PHE A 320 24.58 9.93 1.79
N LEU A 321 23.45 10.13 1.11
CA LEU A 321 22.31 10.90 1.61
C LEU A 321 22.73 12.28 2.13
N PRO A 322 23.26 13.17 1.25
CA PRO A 322 23.90 14.41 1.67
C PRO A 322 22.96 15.40 2.36
N ASN A 323 21.65 15.28 2.11
CA ASN A 323 20.61 16.16 2.67
C ASN A 323 19.96 15.59 3.94
N LEU A 324 20.39 14.42 4.43
CA LEU A 324 19.75 13.77 5.57
C LEU A 324 19.92 14.61 6.85
N GLU A 325 18.81 15.02 7.45
CA GLU A 325 18.76 15.83 8.67
C GLU A 325 18.22 15.03 9.86
N ARG A 326 17.30 14.08 9.60
CA ARG A 326 16.62 13.28 10.62
C ARG A 326 16.65 11.80 10.28
N LEU A 327 17.05 10.99 11.25
CA LEU A 327 17.08 9.53 11.15
C LEU A 327 16.33 8.88 12.30
N SER A 328 15.41 7.98 11.99
CA SER A 328 15.02 6.90 12.88
C SER A 328 15.48 5.59 12.26
N PHE A 329 16.18 4.74 13.01
CA PHE A 329 16.67 3.47 12.51
C PHE A 329 16.47 2.40 13.59
N VAL A 330 15.74 1.34 13.26
CA VAL A 330 15.39 0.29 14.22
C VAL A 330 15.49 -1.09 13.57
N LEU A 331 16.11 -2.06 14.26
CA LEU A 331 16.19 -3.45 13.82
C LEU A 331 15.53 -4.39 14.84
N ASP A 332 14.21 -4.32 14.95
CA ASP A 332 13.42 -5.05 15.94
C ASP A 332 12.49 -6.13 15.35
N LEU A 333 12.44 -6.26 14.02
CA LEU A 333 11.62 -7.30 13.39
C LEU A 333 12.31 -8.66 13.55
N HIS A 334 11.51 -9.68 13.85
CA HIS A 334 11.99 -11.05 14.04
C HIS A 334 11.01 -12.05 13.43
N TYR A 335 11.57 -13.03 12.75
CA TYR A 335 10.83 -13.98 11.94
C TYR A 335 11.16 -15.41 12.36
N GLU A 336 10.13 -16.25 12.48
CA GLU A 336 10.26 -17.69 12.64
C GLU A 336 9.74 -18.40 11.37
N PRO A 337 10.29 -19.58 11.02
CA PRO A 337 9.69 -20.43 9.99
C PRO A 337 8.22 -20.72 10.32
N SER A 338 7.35 -20.66 9.31
CA SER A 338 5.95 -21.10 9.43
C SER A 338 5.82 -22.57 9.10
N ASP A 339 4.90 -23.26 9.78
CA ASP A 339 4.55 -24.66 9.53
C ASP A 339 3.67 -24.84 8.28
N ASP A 340 3.04 -23.77 7.79
CA ASP A 340 2.24 -23.79 6.56
C ASP A 340 3.14 -23.79 5.32
N SER A 341 2.87 -24.72 4.39
CA SER A 341 3.68 -25.03 3.22
C SER A 341 4.29 -23.81 2.50
N GLY A 342 5.62 -23.70 2.57
CA GLY A 342 6.47 -22.94 1.64
C GLY A 342 6.76 -21.48 2.02
N ARG A 343 8.03 -21.19 2.34
CA ARG A 343 8.69 -19.86 2.47
C ARG A 343 8.02 -18.79 3.36
N SER A 344 6.84 -19.05 3.91
CA SER A 344 6.17 -18.07 4.77
C SER A 344 6.92 -17.96 6.09
N LYS A 345 7.39 -16.74 6.38
CA LYS A 345 8.05 -16.39 7.63
C LYS A 345 7.02 -15.64 8.47
N LYS A 346 6.81 -16.08 9.71
CA LYS A 346 5.85 -15.45 10.61
C LYS A 346 6.55 -14.42 11.47
N LEU A 347 6.04 -13.19 11.47
CA LEU A 347 6.52 -12.13 12.36
C LEU A 347 6.21 -12.51 13.82
N LYS A 348 7.22 -12.40 14.69
CA LYS A 348 7.17 -12.82 16.09
C LYS A 348 7.82 -11.80 17.00
N THR A 349 7.47 -11.85 18.28
CA THR A 349 8.15 -11.07 19.31
C THR A 349 9.63 -11.44 19.33
N ILE A 350 10.49 -10.43 19.23
CA ILE A 350 11.93 -10.63 19.19
C ILE A 350 12.46 -11.04 20.58
N PRO A 351 13.30 -12.08 20.65
CA PRO A 351 13.98 -12.44 21.89
C PRO A 351 14.85 -11.30 22.42
N GLU A 352 14.91 -11.14 23.74
CA GLU A 352 15.62 -10.02 24.37
C GLU A 352 17.11 -9.97 24.03
N HIS A 353 17.79 -11.12 24.03
CA HIS A 353 19.21 -11.19 23.66
C HIS A 353 19.44 -10.75 22.20
N THR A 354 18.60 -11.20 21.26
CA THR A 354 18.67 -10.81 19.85
C THR A 354 18.43 -9.31 19.67
N LEU A 355 17.45 -8.76 20.38
CA LEU A 355 17.16 -7.33 20.35
C LEU A 355 18.34 -6.50 20.88
N HIS A 356 18.94 -6.94 21.99
CA HIS A 356 20.10 -6.30 22.59
C HIS A 356 21.31 -6.30 21.65
N GLU A 357 21.60 -7.45 21.02
CA GLU A 357 22.67 -7.57 20.02
C GLU A 357 22.44 -6.66 18.81
N ALA A 358 21.23 -6.65 18.25
CA ALA A 358 20.89 -5.81 17.10
C ALA A 358 21.00 -4.32 17.44
N ARG A 359 20.59 -3.92 18.65
CA ARG A 359 20.76 -2.54 19.13
C ARG A 359 22.24 -2.19 19.28
N ALA A 360 23.04 -3.05 19.90
CA ALA A 360 24.47 -2.82 20.08
C ALA A 360 25.19 -2.67 18.73
N ALA A 361 24.81 -3.47 17.73
CA ALA A 361 25.32 -3.37 16.37
C ALA A 361 24.93 -2.07 15.65
N CYS A 362 23.83 -1.42 16.04
CA CYS A 362 23.41 -0.12 15.50
C CYS A 362 24.17 1.07 16.11
N GLU A 363 24.84 0.92 17.25
CA GLU A 363 25.53 2.05 17.91
C GLU A 363 26.61 2.70 17.03
N PRO A 364 27.48 1.95 16.31
CA PRO A 364 28.42 2.55 15.37
C PRO A 364 27.75 3.38 14.26
N LEU A 365 26.58 2.94 13.78
CA LEU A 365 25.79 3.68 12.79
C LEU A 365 25.24 4.98 13.41
N TYR A 366 24.70 4.91 14.63
CA TYR A 366 24.21 6.10 15.33
C TYR A 366 25.33 7.12 15.57
N GLU A 367 26.50 6.69 16.01
CA GLU A 367 27.65 7.56 16.21
C GLU A 367 28.12 8.19 14.89
N ALA A 368 28.19 7.42 13.80
CA ALA A 368 28.53 7.93 12.48
C ALA A 368 27.57 9.05 12.02
N VAL A 369 26.27 8.84 12.24
CA VAL A 369 25.20 9.78 11.89
C VAL A 369 25.23 11.03 12.79
N ARG A 370 25.44 10.88 14.10
CA ARG A 370 25.62 12.01 15.04
C ARG A 370 26.83 12.86 14.66
N ASN A 371 27.94 12.24 14.26
CA ASN A 371 29.14 12.94 13.81
C ASN A 371 28.93 13.76 12.53
N ARG A 372 27.92 13.41 11.72
CA ARG A 372 27.48 14.21 10.57
C ARG A 372 26.53 15.35 10.95
N GLY A 373 26.11 15.46 12.21
CA GLY A 373 25.18 16.47 12.69
C GLY A 373 23.70 16.12 12.45
N ILE A 374 23.41 14.85 12.16
CA ILE A 374 22.06 14.36 11.87
C ILE A 374 21.36 14.02 13.18
N VAL A 375 20.10 14.42 13.32
CA VAL A 375 19.28 14.17 14.52
C VAL A 375 18.75 12.74 14.49
N ILE A 376 19.00 11.99 15.56
CA ILE A 376 18.41 10.67 15.76
C ILE A 376 17.10 10.80 16.55
N GLU A 377 16.01 10.31 15.96
CA GLU A 377 14.67 10.36 16.54
C GLU A 377 14.19 8.95 16.90
N ARG A 378 13.44 8.83 18.01
CA ARG A 378 12.72 7.60 18.33
C ARG A 378 11.71 7.30 17.23
N LEU A 379 11.72 6.07 16.73
CA LEU A 379 10.69 5.61 15.81
C LEU A 379 9.41 5.28 16.57
N TYR A 380 8.30 5.85 16.11
CA TYR A 380 6.95 5.51 16.54
C TYR A 380 6.11 5.18 15.31
N ASP A 381 5.37 4.07 15.36
CA ASP A 381 4.46 3.69 14.28
C ASP A 381 3.02 4.05 14.63
N GLU A 382 2.56 5.19 14.13
CA GLU A 382 1.19 5.69 14.34
C GLU A 382 0.13 4.71 13.81
N TRP A 383 0.44 3.96 12.75
CA TRP A 383 -0.48 2.97 12.18
C TRP A 383 -0.74 1.78 13.08
N SER A 384 0.16 1.49 14.02
CA SER A 384 -0.04 0.45 15.03
C SER A 384 -1.10 0.80 16.06
N ASP A 385 -1.41 2.09 16.22
CA ASP A 385 -2.51 2.53 17.10
C ASP A 385 -3.87 2.39 16.41
N GLU A 386 -3.90 2.62 15.09
CA GLU A 386 -5.12 2.53 14.27
C GLU A 386 -5.47 1.10 13.86
N CYS A 387 -4.47 0.23 13.69
CA CYS A 387 -4.65 -1.08 13.11
C CYS A 387 -3.94 -2.15 13.95
N GLN A 388 -4.73 -2.92 14.70
CA GLN A 388 -4.23 -3.88 15.69
C GLN A 388 -3.34 -4.99 15.12
N ILE A 389 -3.47 -5.30 13.83
CA ILE A 389 -2.59 -6.29 13.16
C ILE A 389 -1.16 -5.76 12.96
N LEU A 390 -0.98 -4.44 12.97
CA LEU A 390 0.30 -3.80 12.77
C LEU A 390 1.04 -3.70 14.10
N ARG A 391 2.13 -4.45 14.25
CA ARG A 391 2.96 -4.40 15.47
C ARG A 391 3.69 -3.06 15.62
N GLN A 392 3.58 -2.45 16.80
CA GLN A 392 4.34 -1.26 17.20
C GLN A 392 5.85 -1.55 17.25
N VAL A 393 6.68 -0.52 17.17
CA VAL A 393 8.12 -0.63 17.48
C VAL A 393 8.31 -1.21 18.88
N ASP A 394 9.24 -2.14 19.04
CA ASP A 394 9.51 -2.78 20.33
C ASP A 394 9.94 -1.72 21.36
N ASP A 395 9.16 -1.52 22.43
CA ASP A 395 9.39 -0.47 23.43
C ASP A 395 10.72 -0.60 24.18
N ARG A 396 11.36 -1.78 24.13
CA ARG A 396 12.71 -1.98 24.68
C ARG A 396 13.78 -1.32 23.79
N TRP A 397 13.45 -0.93 22.56
CA TRP A 397 14.30 -0.14 21.67
C TRP A 397 14.19 1.35 22.01
N LEU A 398 14.94 1.77 23.02
CA LEU A 398 15.10 3.18 23.37
C LEU A 398 16.35 3.72 22.63
N CYS A 399 16.14 4.64 21.68
CA CYS A 399 17.22 5.36 20.99
C CYS A 399 17.89 6.37 21.91
#